data_AF-A0A348WNV3-F1
#
_entry.id   AF-A0A348WNV3-F1
#
_cell.length_a   1.000
_cell.length_b   1.000
_cell.length_c   1.000
_cell.angle_alpha   90.00
_cell.angle_beta   90.00
_cell.angle_gamma   90.00
#
_symmetry.space_group_name_H-M   'P 1'
#
loop_
_entity.id
_entity.type
_entity.pdbx_description
1 polymer ?
#
loop_
_entity_poly.entity_id
_entity_poly.type
_entity_poly.pdbx_seq_one_letter_code
_entity_poly.pdbx_strand_id
1 'polypeptide(L)'
;MRFVREANAMGQPVETGMLVKQSELLQAVESSPAKQHELNELTKSGLFKSSAKNSSAKIDQILGKLKDKGYLVAQDTSGALYRATGLWSYLYDVLDFIRAHEHLESDDDDNEQPELF
;
A
#
# COMPACT_ATOMS: atom_id res chain seq x y z
N MET A 1 16.26 6.73 -4.51
CA MET A 1 16.00 6.88 -3.06
C MET A 1 15.36 8.23 -2.65
N ARG A 2 14.46 8.82 -3.47
CA ARG A 2 13.70 10.03 -3.09
C ARG A 2 12.18 9.79 -3.10
N PHE A 3 11.71 8.90 -3.97
CA PHE A 3 10.31 8.58 -4.17
C PHE A 3 9.62 7.84 -3.02
N VAL A 4 10.36 6.98 -2.31
CA VAL A 4 9.78 6.16 -1.24
C VAL A 4 9.44 7.00 -0.01
N ARG A 5 10.02 8.20 0.14
CA ARG A 5 9.82 9.05 1.32
C ARG A 5 8.52 9.86 1.33
N GLU A 6 7.63 9.70 0.34
CA GLU A 6 6.52 10.65 0.05
C GLU A 6 5.05 10.13 0.21
N ALA A 7 4.74 8.94 0.77
CA ALA A 7 3.32 8.45 0.88
C ALA A 7 2.78 7.85 2.23
N ASN A 8 2.09 8.69 3.01
CA ASN A 8 1.12 8.62 4.15
C ASN A 8 0.47 10.04 4.12
N ALA A 9 -0.21 10.64 5.09
CA ALA A 9 -0.95 11.89 4.79
C ALA A 9 -0.08 13.07 4.24
N MET A 10 1.25 12.96 4.36
CA MET A 10 2.35 13.92 4.17
C MET A 10 3.44 13.67 3.08
N GLY A 11 3.55 12.56 2.37
CA GLY A 11 3.42 11.22 2.85
C GLY A 11 4.74 10.51 3.18
N GLN A 12 4.71 9.44 3.94
CA GLN A 12 5.88 8.61 4.29
C GLN A 12 5.42 7.15 4.40
N PRO A 13 6.21 6.13 4.04
CA PRO A 13 5.80 4.73 4.15
C PRO A 13 5.33 4.34 5.56
N VAL A 14 4.48 3.31 5.65
CA VAL A 14 4.09 2.75 6.96
C VAL A 14 5.28 1.99 7.53
N GLU A 15 5.84 2.49 8.63
CA GLU A 15 6.98 1.86 9.27
C GLU A 15 6.57 0.84 10.34
N THR A 16 7.44 -0.13 10.56
CA THR A 16 7.27 -1.13 11.62
C THR A 16 7.10 -0.47 12.97
N GLY A 17 6.07 -0.87 13.72
CA GLY A 17 5.78 -0.35 15.05
C GLY A 17 4.97 0.95 15.08
N MET A 18 4.73 1.58 13.93
CA MET A 18 3.88 2.76 13.79
C MET A 18 2.43 2.45 14.23
N LEU A 19 1.79 3.43 14.87
CA LEU A 19 0.37 3.35 15.19
C LEU A 19 -0.47 3.87 14.03
N VAL A 20 -1.53 3.14 13.71
CA VAL A 20 -2.50 3.48 12.67
C VAL A 20 -3.86 3.60 13.33
N LYS A 21 -4.43 4.81 13.31
CA LYS A 21 -5.77 5.08 13.87
C LYS A 21 -6.80 5.22 12.76
N GLN A 22 -7.92 4.54 12.93
CA GLN A 22 -9.04 4.62 11.99
C GLN A 22 -9.58 6.06 11.88
N SER A 23 -9.68 6.78 13.00
CA SER A 23 -10.15 8.18 13.03
C SER A 23 -9.24 9.13 12.25
N GLU A 24 -7.92 8.97 12.32
CA GLU A 24 -6.96 9.80 11.59
C GLU A 24 -7.05 9.55 10.08
N LEU A 25 -7.22 8.30 9.67
CA LEU A 25 -7.45 7.94 8.27
C LEU A 25 -8.77 8.51 7.74
N LEU A 26 -9.84 8.40 8.53
CA LEU A 26 -11.14 8.94 8.16
C LEU A 26 -11.08 10.46 8.00
N GLN A 27 -10.48 11.17 8.95
CA GLN A 27 -10.31 12.61 8.87
C GLN A 27 -9.50 13.04 7.64
N ALA A 28 -8.41 12.34 7.34
CA ALA A 28 -7.58 12.64 6.16
C ALA A 28 -8.33 12.42 4.84
N VAL A 29 -9.17 11.38 4.76
CA VAL A 29 -10.02 11.11 3.61
C VAL A 29 -11.12 12.17 3.49
N GLU A 30 -11.79 12.52 4.58
CA GLU A 30 -12.86 13.52 4.59
C GLU A 30 -12.33 14.93 4.26
N SER A 31 -11.09 15.24 4.61
CA SER A 31 -10.47 16.54 4.34
C SER A 31 -9.97 16.73 2.89
N SER A 32 -10.02 15.71 2.04
CA SER A 32 -9.48 15.79 0.67
C SER A 32 -10.27 14.97 -0.35
N PRO A 33 -10.89 15.62 -1.36
CA PRO A 33 -11.59 14.91 -2.45
C PRO A 33 -10.68 13.92 -3.21
N ALA A 34 -9.39 14.23 -3.37
CA ALA A 34 -8.43 13.35 -4.02
C ALA A 34 -8.25 12.04 -3.24
N LYS A 35 -8.10 12.11 -1.91
CA LYS A 35 -7.99 10.92 -1.04
C LYS A 35 -9.28 10.11 -1.02
N GLN A 36 -10.46 10.75 -1.12
CA GLN A 36 -11.73 10.03 -1.29
C GLN A 36 -11.77 9.26 -2.61
N HIS A 37 -11.31 9.87 -3.69
CA HIS A 37 -11.22 9.21 -4.98
C HIS A 37 -10.25 8.02 -4.93
N GLU A 38 -9.06 8.18 -4.35
CA GLU A 38 -8.09 7.09 -4.15
C GLU A 38 -8.69 5.94 -3.34
N LEU A 39 -9.37 6.23 -2.23
CA LEU A 39 -10.06 5.21 -1.42
C LEU A 39 -11.14 4.49 -2.24
N ASN A 40 -11.87 5.20 -3.08
CA ASN A 40 -12.87 4.61 -3.96
C ASN A 40 -12.22 3.68 -4.99
N GLU A 41 -11.13 4.10 -5.64
CA GLU A 41 -10.40 3.23 -6.58
C GLU A 41 -9.86 1.98 -5.89
N LEU A 42 -9.21 2.13 -4.74
CA LEU A 42 -8.66 1.01 -3.97
C LEU A 42 -9.73 -0.02 -3.59
N THR A 43 -10.98 0.41 -3.40
CA THR A 43 -12.09 -0.46 -3.00
C THR A 43 -12.90 -1.04 -4.16
N LYS A 44 -12.60 -0.69 -5.42
CA LYS A 44 -13.32 -1.21 -6.60
C LYS A 44 -12.93 -2.65 -6.96
N SER A 45 -11.68 -3.05 -6.77
CA SER A 45 -11.18 -4.36 -7.23
C SER A 45 -10.07 -4.94 -6.36
N GLY A 46 -9.67 -6.18 -6.67
CA GLY A 46 -8.53 -6.83 -6.02
C GLY A 46 -8.72 -7.11 -4.53
N LEU A 47 -7.64 -6.97 -3.77
CA LEU A 47 -7.58 -7.38 -2.37
C LEU A 47 -8.58 -6.62 -1.49
N PHE A 48 -8.81 -5.34 -1.76
CA PHE A 48 -9.64 -4.48 -0.91
C PHE A 48 -11.06 -4.23 -1.44
N LYS A 49 -11.50 -5.01 -2.44
CA LYS A 49 -12.87 -4.91 -2.98
C LYS A 49 -13.91 -4.80 -1.87
N SER A 50 -14.75 -3.76 -1.93
CA SER A 50 -15.79 -3.46 -0.93
C SER A 50 -17.09 -3.04 -1.62
N SER A 51 -18.22 -3.44 -1.04
CA SER A 51 -19.55 -2.93 -1.42
C SER A 51 -20.00 -1.76 -0.53
N ALA A 52 -19.19 -1.34 0.44
CA ALA A 52 -19.54 -0.25 1.34
C ALA A 52 -19.64 1.09 0.60
N LYS A 53 -20.62 1.92 0.98
CA LYS A 53 -20.83 3.26 0.38
C LYS A 53 -20.15 4.38 1.14
N ASN A 54 -19.96 4.23 2.46
CA ASN A 54 -19.35 5.25 3.31
C ASN A 54 -17.85 5.02 3.48
N SER A 55 -17.10 6.10 3.71
CA SER A 55 -15.64 6.05 3.85
C SER A 55 -15.20 5.28 5.11
N SER A 56 -15.93 5.43 6.21
CA SER A 56 -15.63 4.74 7.47
C SER A 56 -15.67 3.21 7.32
N ALA A 57 -16.75 2.61 6.78
CA ALA A 57 -16.80 1.16 6.62
C ALA A 57 -15.82 0.65 5.56
N LYS A 58 -15.47 1.46 4.55
CA LYS A 58 -14.38 1.13 3.61
C LYS A 58 -13.03 1.04 4.34
N ILE A 59 -12.73 2.02 5.19
CA ILE A 59 -11.51 2.05 6.00
C ILE A 59 -11.48 0.85 6.95
N ASP A 60 -12.58 0.57 7.65
CA ASP A 60 -12.67 -0.58 8.56
C ASP A 60 -12.41 -1.90 7.84
N GLN A 61 -12.98 -2.07 6.65
CA GLN A 61 -12.77 -3.26 5.86
C GLN A 61 -11.30 -3.41 5.40
N ILE A 62 -10.65 -2.30 5.05
CA ILE A 62 -9.23 -2.30 4.67
C ILE A 62 -8.36 -2.67 5.87
N LEU A 63 -8.57 -2.01 7.01
CA LEU A 63 -7.83 -2.27 8.25
C LEU A 63 -8.03 -3.71 8.73
N GLY A 64 -9.27 -4.22 8.65
CA GLY A 64 -9.59 -5.62 8.93
C GLY A 64 -8.81 -6.58 8.04
N LYS A 65 -8.81 -6.37 6.71
CA LYS A 65 -8.05 -7.21 5.77
C LYS A 65 -6.55 -7.16 6.00
N LEU A 66 -5.99 -6.00 6.31
CA LEU A 66 -4.57 -5.84 6.64
C LEU A 66 -4.22 -6.56 7.95
N LYS A 67 -5.09 -6.49 8.96
CA LYS A 67 -4.96 -7.25 10.20
C LYS A 67 -5.01 -8.75 9.95
N ASP A 68 -5.99 -9.23 9.17
CA ASP A 68 -6.16 -10.67 8.87
C ASP A 68 -4.94 -11.25 8.13
N LYS A 69 -4.26 -10.41 7.34
CA LYS A 69 -3.00 -10.76 6.66
C LYS A 69 -1.73 -10.58 7.51
N GLY A 70 -1.87 -10.10 8.75
CA GLY A 70 -0.76 -9.91 9.69
C GLY A 70 0.03 -8.60 9.51
N TYR A 71 -0.36 -7.71 8.59
CA TYR A 71 0.28 -6.40 8.43
C TYR A 71 -0.01 -5.46 9.59
N LEU A 72 -1.12 -5.69 10.29
CA LEU A 72 -1.56 -4.91 11.45
C LEU A 72 -1.91 -5.83 12.61
N VAL A 73 -1.67 -5.34 13.84
CA VAL A 73 -2.15 -5.96 15.08
C VAL A 73 -3.00 -4.95 15.82
N ALA A 74 -4.25 -5.31 16.12
CA ALA A 74 -5.14 -4.46 16.92
C ALA A 74 -4.51 -4.22 18.30
N GLN A 75 -4.51 -2.96 18.74
CA GLN A 75 -4.02 -2.55 20.06
C GLN A 75 -5.16 -2.32 21.05
N ASP A 76 -6.40 -2.32 20.57
CA ASP A 76 -7.61 -2.17 21.35
C ASP A 76 -8.67 -3.22 20.97
N THR A 77 -9.71 -3.32 21.79
CA THR A 77 -10.87 -4.18 21.52
C THR A 77 -11.90 -3.51 20.61
N SER A 78 -11.83 -2.19 20.42
CA SER A 78 -12.71 -1.43 19.53
C SER A 78 -12.40 -1.61 18.05
N GLY A 79 -11.20 -2.08 17.69
CA GLY A 79 -10.76 -2.17 16.31
C GLY A 79 -10.49 -0.80 15.68
N ALA A 80 -10.15 0.20 16.50
CA ALA A 80 -9.92 1.58 16.06
C ALA A 80 -8.43 1.94 16.05
N LEU A 81 -7.60 1.22 16.82
CA LEU A 81 -6.16 1.42 16.92
C LEU A 81 -5.40 0.15 16.53
N TYR A 82 -4.46 0.31 15.60
CA TYR A 82 -3.62 -0.78 15.10
C TYR A 82 -2.15 -0.42 15.20
N ARG A 83 -1.31 -1.45 15.24
CA ARG A 83 0.15 -1.32 15.15
C ARG A 83 0.66 -2.05 13.91
N ALA A 84 1.49 -1.37 13.13
CA ALA A 84 2.17 -1.93 11.98
C ALA A 84 3.22 -2.98 12.38
N THR A 85 3.27 -4.09 11.65
CA THR A 85 4.22 -5.19 11.88
C THR A 85 5.43 -5.12 10.96
N GLY A 86 6.42 -6.00 11.18
CA GLY A 86 7.60 -6.13 10.32
C GLY A 86 7.31 -6.55 8.87
N LEU A 87 6.09 -7.01 8.56
CA LEU A 87 5.69 -7.37 7.20
C LEU A 87 5.68 -6.16 6.26
N TRP A 88 5.52 -4.94 6.79
CA TRP A 88 5.66 -3.73 5.98
C TRP A 88 7.07 -3.56 5.45
N SER A 89 8.09 -3.74 6.30
CA SER A 89 9.49 -3.70 5.88
C SER A 89 9.78 -4.75 4.79
N TYR A 90 9.33 -5.99 5.01
CA TYR A 90 9.49 -7.04 4.01
C TYR A 90 8.77 -6.74 2.69
N LEU A 91 7.56 -6.20 2.73
CA LEU A 91 6.82 -5.80 1.53
C LEU A 91 7.60 -4.75 0.73
N TYR A 92 8.18 -3.76 1.40
CA TYR A 92 9.00 -2.75 0.72
C TYR A 92 10.28 -3.34 0.14
N ASP A 93 10.95 -4.25 0.85
CA ASP A 93 12.12 -4.96 0.33
C ASP A 93 11.77 -5.75 -0.94
N VAL A 94 10.62 -6.45 -0.95
CA VAL A 94 10.14 -7.18 -2.13
C VAL A 94 9.82 -6.23 -3.29
N LEU A 95 9.13 -5.12 -3.03
CA LEU A 95 8.81 -4.13 -4.06
C LEU A 95 10.07 -3.48 -4.65
N ASP A 96 11.06 -3.17 -3.80
CA ASP A 96 12.32 -2.61 -4.24
C ASP A 96 13.17 -3.64 -5.00
N PHE A 97 13.13 -4.92 -4.59
CA PHE A 97 13.72 -6.02 -5.34
C PHE A 97 13.09 -6.16 -6.73
N ILE A 98 11.75 -6.18 -6.81
CA ILE A 98 11.01 -6.25 -8.08
C ILE A 98 11.42 -5.08 -8.99
N ARG A 99 11.37 -3.84 -8.50
CA ARG A 99 11.77 -2.65 -9.29
C ARG A 99 13.21 -2.70 -9.80
N ALA A 100 14.12 -3.24 -9.00
CA ALA A 100 15.52 -3.37 -9.36
C ALA A 100 15.75 -4.42 -10.47
N HIS A 101 14.86 -5.42 -10.60
CA HIS A 101 15.00 -6.53 -11.54
C HIS A 101 14.02 -6.47 -12.72
N GLU A 102 12.90 -5.73 -12.62
CA GLU A 102 11.98 -5.46 -13.75
C GLU A 102 12.64 -4.60 -14.85
N HIS A 103 13.77 -3.94 -14.56
CA HIS A 103 14.59 -3.26 -15.58
C HIS A 103 15.54 -4.19 -16.34
N LEU A 104 15.57 -5.50 -16.04
CA LEU A 104 16.44 -6.48 -16.74
C LEU A 104 15.72 -7.26 -17.85
N GLU A 105 14.40 -7.14 -18.01
CA GLU A 105 13.64 -7.87 -19.05
C GLU A 105 13.48 -7.11 -20.37
N SER A 106 14.30 -6.09 -20.64
CA SER A 106 14.31 -5.41 -21.93
C SER A 106 15.72 -5.04 -22.37
N ASP A 107 16.55 -6.05 -22.63
CA ASP A 107 17.79 -5.92 -23.42
C ASP A 107 18.20 -7.23 -24.12
N ASP A 108 17.26 -8.16 -24.34
CA ASP A 108 17.52 -9.46 -24.97
C ASP A 108 16.66 -9.70 -26.24
N ASP A 109 16.44 -8.67 -27.06
CA ASP A 109 15.97 -8.88 -28.44
C ASP A 109 16.66 -7.93 -29.42
N ASP A 110 17.24 -8.53 -30.46
CA ASP A 110 17.79 -7.94 -31.69
C ASP A 110 19.18 -7.26 -31.69
N ASN A 111 20.24 -8.03 -31.41
CA ASN A 111 21.51 -7.89 -32.14
C ASN A 111 22.08 -9.26 -32.52
N GLU A 112 21.36 -10.01 -33.34
CA GLU A 112 22.01 -11.04 -34.17
C GLU A 112 22.96 -10.32 -35.14
N GLN A 113 24.26 -10.33 -34.82
CA GLN A 113 25.31 -10.19 -35.81
C GLN A 113 25.35 -11.46 -36.67
N PRO A 114 25.24 -11.37 -38.01
CA PRO A 114 25.88 -12.35 -38.87
C PRO A 114 27.20 -11.78 -39.37
N GLU A 115 28.28 -12.48 -39.07
CA GLU A 115 29.59 -12.26 -39.66
C GLU A 115 29.58 -12.41 -41.19
N LEU A 116 30.31 -11.50 -41.84
CA LEU A 116 31.18 -11.67 -43.02
C LEU A 116 30.81 -12.76 -44.05
N PHE A 117 30.48 -12.33 -45.27
CA PHE A 117 31.11 -12.75 -46.54
C PHE A 117 31.01 -11.66 -47.59
#